data_AF-A0A9D7HVC9-F1
#
_entry.id   AF-A0A9D7HVC9-F1
#
_cell.length_a   1.000
_cell.length_b   1.000
_cell.length_c   1.000
_cell.angle_alpha   90.00
_cell.angle_beta   90.00
_cell.angle_gamma   90.00
#
_symmetry.space_group_name_H-M   'P 1'
#
loop_
_entity.id
_entity.type
_entity.pdbx_description
1 polymer ?
#
loop_
_entity_poly.entity_id
_entity_poly.type
_entity_poly.pdbx_seq_one_letter_code
_entity_poly.pdbx_strand_id
1 'polypeptide(L)'
;MLSSSTPIAYGDAIASVDFTLPGAQVYDNDARKNVSGVMVLAAGDVTFDHSVKYAGGNNDRDPILTRIGVTVPTATVSGYWLEDVNLDGVVKYAGSSNDVIAY
;
A
#
# COMPACT_ATOMS: atom_id res chain seq x y z
N MET A 1 -14.18 8.86 -14.13
CA MET A 1 -14.80 8.70 -12.80
C MET A 1 -15.06 7.22 -12.60
N LEU A 2 -14.12 6.50 -11.98
CA LEU A 2 -14.16 5.04 -11.80
C LEU A 2 -14.40 4.65 -10.33
N SER A 3 -15.08 5.54 -9.59
CA SER A 3 -15.47 5.32 -8.20
C SER A 3 -16.93 4.87 -8.16
N SER A 4 -17.22 3.65 -7.70
CA SER A 4 -18.62 3.23 -7.49
C SER A 4 -19.07 3.69 -6.11
N SER A 5 -19.98 4.66 -6.03
CA SER A 5 -20.61 5.09 -4.78
C SER A 5 -21.71 4.15 -4.29
N THR A 6 -21.98 3.08 -5.04
CA THR A 6 -22.95 2.03 -4.74
C THR A 6 -22.31 0.65 -4.86
N PRO A 7 -22.68 -0.34 -4.02
CA PRO A 7 -22.17 -1.71 -4.14
C PRO A 7 -22.38 -2.28 -5.55
N ILE A 8 -21.35 -2.93 -6.09
CA ILE A 8 -21.44 -3.68 -7.35
C ILE A 8 -21.85 -5.11 -7.00
N ALA A 9 -23.02 -5.53 -7.48
CA ALA A 9 -23.52 -6.89 -7.29
C ALA A 9 -23.06 -7.79 -8.45
N TYR A 10 -22.46 -8.93 -8.12
CA TYR A 10 -22.00 -9.93 -9.10
C TYR A 10 -22.98 -11.10 -9.30
N GLY A 11 -24.13 -11.08 -8.61
CA GLY A 11 -25.12 -12.15 -8.63
C GLY A 11 -24.59 -13.47 -8.06
N ASP A 12 -25.23 -14.58 -8.43
CA ASP A 12 -24.87 -15.93 -7.97
C ASP A 12 -23.78 -16.61 -8.84
N ALA A 13 -23.27 -15.90 -9.86
CA ALA A 13 -22.22 -16.39 -10.73
C ALA A 13 -20.82 -16.12 -10.16
N ILE A 14 -19.84 -16.92 -10.56
CA ILE A 14 -18.43 -16.61 -10.28
C ILE A 14 -18.07 -15.35 -11.07
N ALA A 15 -17.76 -14.27 -10.37
CA ALA A 15 -17.21 -13.06 -10.97
C ALA A 15 -15.68 -13.06 -10.91
N SER A 16 -15.07 -12.74 -12.05
CA SER A 16 -13.65 -12.43 -12.13
C SER A 16 -13.48 -10.92 -12.16
N VAL A 17 -12.83 -10.36 -11.13
CA VAL A 17 -12.47 -8.94 -11.07
C VAL A 17 -10.97 -8.83 -11.19
N ASP A 18 -10.52 -8.19 -12.26
CA ASP A 18 -9.10 -7.90 -12.45
C ASP A 18 -8.77 -6.50 -11.95
N PHE A 19 -8.22 -6.43 -10.74
CA PHE A 19 -7.83 -5.15 -10.12
C PHE A 19 -6.61 -4.49 -10.78
N THR A 20 -5.88 -5.20 -11.66
CA THR A 20 -4.74 -4.65 -12.40
C THR A 20 -5.17 -3.71 -13.53
N LEU A 21 -6.43 -3.77 -13.95
CA LEU A 21 -6.93 -2.93 -15.03
C LEU A 21 -7.26 -1.51 -14.53
N PRO A 22 -6.82 -0.45 -15.25
CA PRO A 22 -7.21 0.93 -14.95
C PRO A 22 -8.72 1.14 -14.86
N GLY A 23 -9.48 0.40 -15.67
CA GLY A 23 -10.93 0.47 -15.75
C GLY A 23 -11.71 -0.23 -14.64
N ALA A 24 -11.07 -1.06 -13.80
CA ALA A 24 -11.79 -1.73 -12.72
C ALA A 24 -12.34 -0.69 -11.73
N GLN A 25 -13.61 -0.83 -11.33
CA GLN A 25 -14.23 0.12 -10.42
C GLN A 25 -13.70 -0.10 -9.00
N VAL A 26 -13.33 0.99 -8.33
CA VAL A 26 -12.85 1.00 -6.94
C VAL A 26 -13.68 1.96 -6.11
N TYR A 27 -13.51 1.95 -4.80
CA TYR A 27 -14.25 2.86 -3.92
C TYR A 27 -13.78 4.31 -4.09
N ASP A 28 -12.47 4.51 -4.17
CA ASP A 28 -11.83 5.81 -4.30
C ASP A 28 -10.88 5.83 -5.51
N ASN A 29 -10.83 6.95 -6.23
CA ASN A 29 -9.97 7.13 -7.40
C ASN A 29 -8.48 7.13 -7.01
N ASP A 30 -8.15 7.52 -5.78
CA ASP A 30 -6.79 7.50 -5.24
C ASP A 30 -6.44 6.18 -4.54
N ALA A 31 -7.36 5.20 -4.51
CA ALA A 31 -7.11 3.89 -3.90
C ALA A 31 -6.03 3.07 -4.64
N ARG A 32 -5.61 3.49 -5.84
CA ARG A 32 -4.68 2.75 -6.70
C ARG A 32 -3.72 3.68 -7.43
N LYS A 33 -2.50 3.21 -7.64
CA LYS A 33 -1.46 3.86 -8.45
C LYS A 33 -1.29 3.10 -9.76
N ASN A 34 -1.13 3.79 -10.89
CA ASN A 34 -0.79 3.15 -12.15
C ASN A 34 0.74 2.99 -12.25
N VAL A 35 1.23 1.76 -12.36
CA VAL A 35 2.63 1.44 -12.62
C VAL A 35 2.70 0.71 -13.97
N SER A 36 3.11 1.42 -15.02
CA SER A 36 3.31 0.87 -16.37
C SER A 36 2.09 0.15 -16.97
N GLY A 37 0.87 0.63 -16.68
CA GLY A 37 -0.38 0.07 -17.19
C GLY A 37 -1.04 -0.94 -16.25
N VAL A 38 -0.36 -1.33 -15.17
CA VAL A 38 -0.89 -2.17 -14.10
C VAL A 38 -1.29 -1.27 -12.94
N MET A 39 -2.56 -1.34 -12.54
CA MET A 39 -3.00 -0.72 -11.30
C MET A 39 -2.51 -1.54 -10.12
N VAL A 40 -1.75 -0.89 -9.24
CA VAL A 40 -1.30 -1.41 -7.95
C VAL A 40 -2.03 -0.67 -6.83
N LEU A 41 -2.04 -1.23 -5.62
CA LEU A 41 -2.57 -0.52 -4.46
C LEU A 41 -1.79 0.78 -4.24
N ALA A 42 -2.47 1.84 -3.81
CA ALA A 42 -1.78 3.03 -3.34
C ALA A 42 -0.92 2.66 -2.13
N ALA A 43 0.38 2.65 -2.34
CA ALA A 43 1.38 2.26 -1.36
C ALA A 43 1.95 3.53 -0.68
N GLY A 44 2.36 3.41 0.58
CA GLY A 44 3.06 4.46 1.32
C GLY A 44 2.30 5.04 2.51
N ASP A 45 1.01 4.73 2.69
CA ASP A 45 0.27 5.05 3.91
C ASP A 45 0.23 3.82 4.81
N VAL A 46 1.16 3.77 5.76
CA VAL A 46 1.29 2.69 6.74
C VAL A 46 0.30 2.90 7.89
N THR A 47 -0.13 4.15 8.09
CA THR A 47 -1.01 4.53 9.20
C THR A 47 -2.50 4.41 8.86
N PHE A 48 -2.84 4.26 7.58
CA PHE A 48 -4.20 4.30 7.04
C PHE A 48 -4.93 5.60 7.42
N ASP A 49 -4.20 6.72 7.50
CA ASP A 49 -4.74 8.05 7.82
C ASP A 49 -5.10 8.88 6.57
N HIS A 50 -4.99 8.27 5.39
CA HIS A 50 -5.18 8.88 4.07
C HIS A 50 -4.13 9.95 3.73
N SER A 51 -2.95 9.92 4.35
CA SER A 51 -1.91 10.92 4.12
C SER A 51 -0.51 10.33 4.22
N VAL A 52 0.17 10.23 3.07
CA VAL A 52 1.56 9.80 3.01
C VAL A 52 2.50 10.91 3.49
N LYS A 53 3.20 10.70 4.60
CA LYS A 53 4.16 11.64 5.20
C LYS A 53 5.44 10.93 5.64
N TYR A 54 6.58 11.51 5.26
CA TYR A 54 7.89 11.04 5.72
C TYR A 54 8.28 11.56 7.12
N ALA A 55 7.83 12.76 7.49
CA ALA A 55 8.20 13.42 8.74
C ALA A 55 7.03 14.29 9.27
N GLY A 56 7.14 14.72 10.53
CA GLY A 56 6.06 15.40 11.25
C GLY A 56 5.25 14.43 12.11
N GLY A 57 4.18 14.91 12.75
CA GLY A 57 3.26 14.04 13.48
C GLY A 57 2.49 13.12 12.53
N ASN A 58 2.23 11.88 12.97
CA ASN A 58 1.55 10.84 12.17
C ASN A 58 2.22 10.66 10.80
N ASN A 59 3.53 10.38 10.82
CA ASN A 59 4.28 10.00 9.63
C ASN A 59 4.30 8.47 9.49
N ASP A 60 4.41 8.00 8.25
CA ASP A 60 4.41 6.57 7.91
C ASP A 60 5.74 5.89 8.23
N ARG A 61 6.79 6.69 8.42
CA ARG A 61 8.13 6.21 8.74
C ARG A 61 8.21 5.59 10.14
N ASP A 62 7.55 6.20 11.12
CA ASP A 62 7.71 5.81 12.53
C ASP A 62 7.19 4.41 12.84
N PRO A 63 6.03 3.97 12.30
CA PRO A 63 5.62 2.56 12.41
C PRO A 63 6.64 1.58 11.81
N ILE A 64 7.22 1.89 10.64
CA ILE A 64 8.25 1.06 9.99
C ILE A 64 9.49 0.94 10.89
N LEU A 65 10.01 2.07 11.38
CA LEU A 65 11.18 2.09 12.27
C LEU A 65 10.91 1.33 13.58
N THR A 66 9.71 1.48 14.13
CA THR A 66 9.28 0.76 15.32
C THR A 66 9.28 -0.75 15.09
N ARG A 67 8.77 -1.20 13.95
CA ARG A 67 8.74 -2.63 13.60
C ARG A 67 10.14 -3.23 13.50
N ILE A 68 11.06 -2.56 12.83
CA ILE A 68 12.44 -3.05 12.67
C ILE A 68 13.31 -2.85 13.94
N GLY A 69 12.74 -2.32 15.02
CA GLY A 69 13.39 -2.23 16.33
C GLY A 69 14.19 -0.95 16.57
N VAL A 70 14.01 0.10 15.75
CA VAL A 70 14.50 1.50 15.90
C VAL A 70 16.02 1.71 15.95
N THR A 71 16.79 0.70 16.34
CA THR A 71 18.18 0.83 16.76
C THR A 71 19.15 0.73 15.59
N VAL A 72 18.78 -0.01 14.55
CA VAL A 72 19.60 -0.23 13.35
C VAL A 72 18.72 0.03 12.12
N PRO A 73 18.89 1.15 11.40
CA PRO A 73 18.05 1.52 10.26
C PRO A 73 18.08 0.52 9.08
N THR A 74 19.07 -0.36 9.06
CA THR A 74 19.23 -1.45 8.08
C THR A 74 18.70 -2.79 8.57
N ALA A 75 18.07 -2.84 9.75
CA ALA A 75 17.39 -4.04 10.22
C ALA A 75 16.18 -4.33 9.33
N THR A 76 15.86 -5.62 9.22
CA THR A 76 14.70 -6.10 8.47
C THR A 76 13.87 -7.03 9.34
N VAL A 77 12.58 -7.11 9.04
CA VAL A 77 11.66 -8.05 9.68
C VAL A 77 10.91 -8.81 8.61
N SER A 78 11.03 -10.14 8.61
CA SER A 78 10.28 -10.99 7.70
C SER A 78 8.82 -11.13 8.11
N GLY A 79 7.95 -11.30 7.13
CA GLY A 79 6.51 -11.51 7.29
C GLY A 79 5.67 -10.41 6.61
N TYR A 80 4.39 -10.71 6.41
CA TYR A 80 3.41 -9.76 5.91
C TYR A 80 2.87 -8.91 7.04
N TRP A 81 3.13 -7.62 6.95
CA TRP A 81 2.85 -6.65 7.99
C TRP A 81 2.18 -5.42 7.38
N LEU A 82 1.55 -4.58 8.21
CA LEU A 82 0.97 -3.32 7.73
C LEU A 82 2.03 -2.39 7.11
N GLU A 83 3.25 -2.50 7.63
CA GLU A 83 4.44 -1.78 7.21
C GLU A 83 5.13 -2.39 5.97
N ASP A 84 4.72 -3.59 5.51
CA ASP A 84 5.22 -4.22 4.28
C ASP A 84 4.45 -3.64 3.09
N VAL A 85 4.86 -2.44 2.69
CA VAL A 85 4.13 -1.59 1.75
C VAL A 85 4.25 -2.11 0.32
N ASN A 86 5.37 -2.76 -0.01
CA ASN A 86 5.61 -3.34 -1.32
C ASN A 86 5.14 -4.81 -1.42
N LEU A 87 4.69 -5.40 -0.32
CA LEU A 87 4.18 -6.78 -0.22
C LEU A 87 5.21 -7.85 -0.61
N ASP A 88 6.51 -7.60 -0.38
CA ASP A 88 7.60 -8.53 -0.64
C ASP A 88 7.86 -9.49 0.53
N GLY A 89 7.11 -9.35 1.64
CA GLY A 89 7.24 -10.17 2.83
C GLY A 89 8.42 -9.78 3.73
N VAL A 90 9.00 -8.59 3.54
CA VAL A 90 10.12 -8.07 4.34
C VAL A 90 9.96 -6.56 4.59
N VAL A 91 9.77 -6.18 5.86
CA VAL A 91 9.75 -4.77 6.29
C VAL A 91 11.16 -4.23 6.45
N LYS A 92 11.46 -3.08 5.83
CA LYS A 92 12.76 -2.40 5.83
C LYS A 92 12.60 -0.88 5.66
N TYR A 93 13.38 -0.13 6.42
CA TYR A 93 13.43 1.34 6.32
C TYR A 93 14.45 1.84 5.28
N ALA A 94 15.61 1.20 5.18
CA ALA A 94 16.70 1.63 4.31
C ALA A 94 17.14 0.52 3.33
N GLY A 95 17.87 0.91 2.29
CA GLY A 95 18.30 0.00 1.22
C GLY A 95 17.35 -0.03 0.03
N SER A 96 17.58 -0.98 -0.89
CA SER A 96 16.74 -1.15 -2.09
C SER A 96 15.38 -1.76 -1.74
N SER A 97 14.34 -1.32 -2.45
CA SER A 97 12.94 -1.71 -2.21
C SER A 97 12.54 -1.54 -0.75
N ASN A 98 12.90 -0.42 -0.12
CA ASN A 98 12.44 -0.14 1.24
C ASN A 98 10.96 0.26 1.26
N ASP A 99 10.31 0.15 2.41
CA ASP A 99 8.88 0.42 2.58
C ASP A 99 8.58 1.89 2.85
N VAL A 100 9.62 2.69 3.16
CA VAL A 100 9.44 4.12 3.41
C VAL A 100 9.19 4.90 2.13
N ILE A 101 9.59 4.37 0.96
CA ILE A 101 9.29 4.97 -0.33
C ILE A 101 8.63 3.95 -1.27
N ALA A 102 7.32 4.11 -1.44
CA ALA A 102 6.53 3.35 -2.40
C ALA A 102 6.85 3.77 -3.85
N TYR A 103 7.80 3.10 -4.48
CA TYR A 103 8.04 3.22 -5.93
C TYR A 103 7.32 2.12 -6.70
#